data_AF-A0A3D1FZD3-F1
#
_entry.id   AF-A0A3D1FZD3-F1
#
_cell.length_a   1.000
_cell.length_b   1.000
_cell.length_c   1.000
_cell.angle_alpha   90.00
_cell.angle_beta   90.00
_cell.angle_gamma   90.00
#
_symmetry.space_group_name_H-M   'P 1'
#
loop_
_entity.id
_entity.type
_entity.pdbx_description
1 polymer ?
#
loop_
_entity_poly.entity_id
_entity_poly.type
_entity_poly.pdbx_seq_one_letter_code
_entity_poly.pdbx_strand_id
1 'polypeptide(L)'
;VVRNINITPAGAGGATFYTQGGNGFVDSLNLAYCYDATGDEGFTDSYVGQVFLGSEDKQGFRHPRTDSSFRVNYNAWVFNNSGQSTFFFPTTDQQRYQKMTDGFNHNACWTNPSSPGCVSTLDVDLQDELNKSGNRSDLISAGPFSTFAPGDTINIAFAFVVAKKMEDGNPNAQNNAVQRGGLLSAANWAQTTYNGEDGNFNGILDPGEDKDGDGRITRFILPTPPSIPYSRVEAGENSATIYWANNSVTSVDPISKKQDFEGFNVYATSTGFDVFGTPNLAEDLSLVASFDSIGNDYGMNNGFAPVKLLTPKVFENDTVIYDYAYTLSPLPNGWQTAMAVTAFDKGDLNSGLESLESSALANVTR
;
A
#
# COMPACT_ATOMS: atom_id res chain seq x y z
N VAL A 1 12.92 13.57 -10.79
CA VAL A 1 11.80 14.05 -11.65
C VAL A 1 10.89 12.87 -11.96
N VAL A 2 9.58 13.10 -12.00
CA VAL A 2 8.57 12.13 -12.46
C VAL A 2 8.07 12.62 -13.82
N ARG A 3 7.97 11.74 -14.82
CA ARG A 3 7.62 12.09 -16.22
C ARG A 3 6.86 10.95 -16.89
N ASN A 4 6.00 11.27 -17.84
CA ASN A 4 5.37 10.28 -18.72
C ASN A 4 6.24 10.05 -19.96
N ILE A 5 6.98 8.93 -19.96
CA ILE A 5 7.93 8.61 -21.05
C ILE A 5 7.28 8.30 -22.40
N ASN A 6 5.97 8.05 -22.44
CA ASN A 6 5.23 7.88 -23.69
C ASN A 6 4.95 9.22 -24.39
N ILE A 7 4.94 10.33 -23.64
CA ILE A 7 4.70 11.68 -24.15
C ILE A 7 6.00 12.45 -24.29
N THR A 8 6.82 12.42 -23.23
CA THR A 8 8.17 13.00 -23.22
C THR A 8 9.18 11.88 -23.10
N PRO A 9 9.73 11.36 -24.21
CA PRO A 9 10.74 10.31 -24.16
C PRO A 9 11.97 10.72 -23.35
N ALA A 10 12.58 9.75 -22.66
CA ALA A 10 13.84 9.99 -21.97
C ALA A 10 14.91 10.52 -22.94
N GLY A 11 15.52 11.66 -22.59
CA GLY A 11 16.51 12.34 -23.43
C GLY A 11 15.93 13.36 -24.42
N ALA A 12 14.60 13.43 -24.61
CA ALA A 12 13.97 14.52 -25.34
C ALA A 12 14.14 15.84 -24.56
N GLY A 13 14.67 16.87 -25.22
CA GLY A 13 14.88 18.19 -24.60
C GLY A 13 16.09 18.32 -23.67
N GLY A 14 16.96 17.30 -23.56
CA GLY A 14 18.21 17.37 -22.79
C GLY A 14 17.99 17.70 -21.31
N ALA A 15 18.64 18.76 -20.80
CA ALA A 15 18.51 19.18 -19.41
C ALA A 15 17.06 19.56 -19.03
N THR A 16 16.25 20.05 -19.98
CA THR A 16 14.86 20.47 -19.75
C THR A 16 13.96 19.35 -19.26
N PHE A 17 14.29 18.09 -19.60
CA PHE A 17 13.57 16.92 -19.10
C PHE A 17 13.60 16.84 -17.58
N TYR A 18 14.74 17.20 -16.97
CA TYR A 18 14.98 17.03 -15.55
C TYR A 18 14.57 18.25 -14.73
N THR A 19 14.36 19.42 -15.35
CA THR A 19 14.09 20.69 -14.66
C THR A 19 12.63 20.89 -14.26
N GLN A 20 11.74 19.93 -14.52
CA GLN A 20 10.29 20.07 -14.32
C GLN A 20 9.79 19.51 -12.98
N GLY A 21 10.67 18.89 -12.19
CA GLY A 21 10.27 18.20 -10.96
C GLY A 21 10.18 19.14 -9.76
N GLY A 22 9.17 18.94 -8.92
CA GLY A 22 9.12 19.45 -7.55
C GLY A 22 9.50 18.35 -6.57
N ASN A 23 10.04 18.73 -5.40
CA ASN A 23 10.38 17.83 -4.31
C ASN A 23 9.74 18.29 -2.99
N GLY A 24 9.66 17.39 -2.03
CA GLY A 24 9.27 17.72 -0.67
C GLY A 24 9.66 16.64 0.33
N PHE A 25 9.51 16.96 1.62
CA PHE A 25 9.73 16.02 2.71
C PHE A 25 8.64 16.17 3.78
N VAL A 26 8.21 15.03 4.33
CA VAL A 26 7.18 14.96 5.38
C VAL A 26 7.80 14.31 6.60
N ASP A 27 8.16 15.14 7.59
CA ASP A 27 8.85 14.72 8.82
C ASP A 27 8.09 13.65 9.60
N SER A 28 6.76 13.76 9.70
CA SER A 28 5.95 12.82 10.47
C SER A 28 6.03 11.38 9.93
N LEU A 29 6.36 11.20 8.66
CA LEU A 29 6.44 9.90 7.99
C LEU A 29 7.85 9.56 7.50
N ASN A 30 8.86 10.41 7.75
CA ASN A 30 10.19 10.25 7.16
C ASN A 30 10.12 10.02 5.62
N LEU A 31 9.24 10.76 4.95
CA LEU A 31 8.90 10.58 3.54
C LEU A 31 9.53 11.70 2.71
N ALA A 32 10.49 11.37 1.87
CA ALA A 32 10.93 12.22 0.77
C ALA A 32 10.09 11.94 -0.47
N TYR A 33 9.76 12.94 -1.28
CA TYR A 33 8.99 12.69 -2.50
C TYR A 33 9.32 13.68 -3.63
N CYS A 34 9.04 13.23 -4.85
CA CYS A 34 9.14 14.01 -6.08
C CYS A 34 7.87 13.85 -6.91
N TYR A 35 7.53 14.86 -7.69
CA TYR A 35 6.42 14.86 -8.65
C TYR A 35 6.76 15.69 -9.88
N ASP A 36 5.98 15.53 -10.94
CA ASP A 36 6.03 16.45 -12.07
C ASP A 36 5.33 17.75 -11.67
N ALA A 37 6.02 18.88 -11.62
CA ALA A 37 5.40 20.15 -11.24
C ALA A 37 4.80 20.88 -12.45
N THR A 38 5.54 20.93 -13.57
CA THR A 38 5.18 21.77 -14.74
C THR A 38 5.48 21.12 -16.10
N GLY A 39 5.92 19.87 -16.14
CA GLY A 39 6.47 19.30 -17.35
C GLY A 39 5.42 18.73 -18.31
N ASP A 40 4.55 17.84 -17.83
CA ASP A 40 3.50 17.12 -18.58
C ASP A 40 2.19 17.19 -17.79
N GLU A 41 1.77 18.41 -17.41
CA GLU A 41 0.56 18.65 -16.63
C GLU A 41 -0.68 18.01 -17.30
N GLY A 42 -1.49 17.28 -16.52
CA GLY A 42 -2.63 16.53 -17.03
C GLY A 42 -2.28 15.13 -17.57
N PHE A 43 -1.00 14.79 -17.66
CA PHE A 43 -0.53 13.48 -18.13
C PHE A 43 0.44 12.77 -17.17
N THR A 44 0.98 13.48 -16.18
CA THR A 44 1.89 12.95 -15.15
C THR A 44 1.52 13.46 -13.75
N ASP A 45 0.24 13.37 -13.38
CA ASP A 45 -0.25 13.83 -12.08
C ASP A 45 -0.04 12.73 -11.03
N SER A 46 1.22 12.49 -10.66
CA SER A 46 1.61 11.42 -9.73
C SER A 46 2.85 11.78 -8.92
N TYR A 47 2.95 11.17 -7.75
CA TYR A 47 4.10 11.25 -6.87
C TYR A 47 4.90 9.96 -6.90
N VAL A 48 6.21 10.08 -6.70
CA VAL A 48 7.08 9.00 -6.25
C VAL A 48 7.70 9.41 -4.93
N GLY A 49 7.54 8.58 -3.91
CA GLY A 49 8.04 8.81 -2.56
C GLY A 49 8.97 7.72 -2.08
N GLN A 50 9.92 8.09 -1.21
CA GLN A 50 10.80 7.19 -0.47
C GLN A 50 10.56 7.40 1.02
N VAL A 51 10.12 6.35 1.71
CA VAL A 51 9.79 6.35 3.14
C VAL A 51 10.84 5.54 3.89
N PHE A 52 11.49 6.12 4.89
CA PHE A 52 12.27 5.32 5.84
C PHE A 52 11.31 4.68 6.86
N LEU A 53 11.22 3.35 6.86
CA LEU A 53 10.28 2.61 7.70
C LEU A 53 10.87 2.27 9.06
N GLY A 54 12.17 1.97 9.09
CA GLY A 54 12.88 1.55 10.29
C GLY A 54 14.19 0.84 9.96
N SER A 55 14.97 0.58 11.01
CA SER A 55 16.20 -0.17 10.90
C SER A 55 16.48 -0.97 12.16
N GLU A 56 17.32 -1.98 12.05
CA GLU A 56 17.80 -2.79 13.16
C GLU A 56 19.31 -2.98 13.04
N ASP A 57 20.02 -2.79 14.14
CA ASP A 57 21.43 -3.14 14.27
C ASP A 57 21.62 -4.09 15.47
N LYS A 58 22.88 -4.36 15.84
CA LYS A 58 23.20 -5.22 16.99
C LYS A 58 22.68 -4.68 18.34
N GLN A 59 22.25 -3.41 18.42
CA GLN A 59 21.64 -2.80 19.59
C GLN A 59 20.10 -2.89 19.56
N GLY A 60 19.51 -3.47 18.51
CA GLY A 60 18.07 -3.65 18.35
C GLY A 60 17.44 -2.66 17.38
N PHE A 61 16.16 -2.37 17.56
CA PHE A 61 15.41 -1.47 16.69
C PHE A 61 15.86 -0.01 16.82
N ARG A 62 16.08 0.63 15.66
CA ARG A 62 16.56 2.01 15.54
C ARG A 62 15.61 2.82 14.66
N HIS A 63 14.98 3.82 15.26
CA HIS A 63 14.11 4.77 14.58
C HIS A 63 14.03 6.09 15.38
N PRO A 64 13.88 7.28 14.77
CA PRO A 64 13.83 8.55 15.52
C PRO A 64 12.70 8.66 16.57
N ARG A 65 11.64 7.84 16.43
CA ARG A 65 10.52 7.78 17.39
C ARG A 65 10.85 7.00 18.66
N THR A 66 11.78 6.05 18.59
CA THR A 66 12.18 5.19 19.71
C THR A 66 13.55 5.56 20.27
N ASP A 67 14.39 6.21 19.46
CA ASP A 67 15.75 6.63 19.81
C ASP A 67 16.00 8.07 19.35
N SER A 68 16.10 9.00 20.32
CA SER A 68 16.33 10.41 20.07
C SER A 68 17.73 10.74 19.54
N SER A 69 18.68 9.80 19.63
CA SER A 69 20.01 9.94 19.03
C SER A 69 20.02 9.59 17.55
N PHE A 70 19.00 8.85 17.09
CA PHE A 70 18.82 8.45 15.70
C PHE A 70 17.99 9.48 14.94
N ARG A 71 18.44 9.83 13.73
CA ARG A 71 17.84 10.88 12.89
C ARG A 71 17.67 10.36 11.48
N VAL A 72 16.59 10.81 10.86
CA VAL A 72 16.41 10.76 9.42
C VAL A 72 16.67 12.15 8.87
N ASN A 73 17.62 12.26 7.96
CA ASN A 73 18.03 13.50 7.33
C ASN A 73 17.59 13.50 5.87
N TYR A 74 16.88 14.55 5.48
CA TYR A 74 16.52 14.84 4.10
C TYR A 74 17.42 15.93 3.55
N ASN A 75 17.96 15.70 2.36
CA ASN A 75 18.76 16.67 1.63
C ASN A 75 18.40 16.67 0.15
N ALA A 76 18.69 17.78 -0.52
CA ALA A 76 18.64 17.85 -1.97
C ALA A 76 19.78 18.73 -2.50
N TRP A 77 20.05 18.61 -3.80
CA TRP A 77 20.97 19.47 -4.53
C TRP A 77 20.56 19.55 -6.00
N VAL A 78 20.96 20.63 -6.67
CA VAL A 78 20.75 20.77 -8.11
C VAL A 78 21.87 20.04 -8.85
N PHE A 79 21.52 19.32 -9.90
CA PHE A 79 22.49 18.57 -10.71
C PHE A 79 23.61 19.48 -11.23
N ASN A 80 24.87 19.09 -10.97
CA ASN A 80 26.07 19.81 -11.41
C ASN A 80 26.12 21.30 -11.02
N ASN A 81 25.48 21.67 -9.91
CA ASN A 81 25.38 23.05 -9.46
C ASN A 81 26.51 23.44 -8.48
N SER A 82 27.12 24.59 -8.72
CA SER A 82 28.06 25.28 -7.83
C SER A 82 27.72 26.76 -7.61
N GLY A 83 26.53 27.20 -8.02
CA GLY A 83 26.08 28.60 -7.96
C GLY A 83 25.09 28.93 -6.83
N GLN A 84 24.34 27.95 -6.32
CA GLN A 84 23.43 28.13 -5.17
C GLN A 84 23.93 27.33 -3.97
N SER A 85 24.54 28.01 -2.98
CA SER A 85 25.23 27.38 -1.84
C SER A 85 24.39 26.33 -1.12
N THR A 86 23.10 26.62 -0.88
CA THR A 86 22.14 25.73 -0.26
C THR A 86 22.01 24.39 -1.00
N PHE A 87 22.00 24.42 -2.34
CA PHE A 87 21.78 23.27 -3.22
C PHE A 87 23.03 22.86 -4.00
N PHE A 88 24.22 23.07 -3.43
CA PHE A 88 25.46 22.60 -4.03
C PHE A 88 25.51 21.08 -4.18
N PHE A 89 25.96 20.67 -5.36
CA PHE A 89 26.26 19.27 -5.65
C PHE A 89 27.49 18.82 -4.83
N PRO A 90 27.41 17.73 -4.07
CA PRO A 90 28.54 17.26 -3.26
C PRO A 90 29.61 16.58 -4.15
N THR A 91 30.80 17.17 -4.20
CA THR A 91 31.94 16.70 -5.02
C THR A 91 32.99 15.91 -4.25
N THR A 92 33.01 16.02 -2.93
CA THR A 92 33.93 15.28 -2.05
C THR A 92 33.19 14.37 -1.08
N ASP A 93 33.86 13.34 -0.55
CA ASP A 93 33.25 12.45 0.45
C ASP A 93 32.84 13.18 1.73
N GLN A 94 33.60 14.21 2.12
CA GLN A 94 33.23 15.07 3.23
C GLN A 94 31.90 15.79 2.97
N GLN A 95 31.70 16.33 1.76
CA GLN A 95 30.44 16.99 1.38
C GLN A 95 29.28 15.99 1.29
N ARG A 96 29.53 14.78 0.79
CA ARG A 96 28.52 13.70 0.77
C ARG A 96 28.12 13.31 2.19
N TYR A 97 29.09 13.16 3.08
CA TYR A 97 28.84 12.88 4.49
C TYR A 97 28.04 14.00 5.16
N GLN A 98 28.38 15.27 4.91
CA GLN A 98 27.59 16.41 5.37
C GLN A 98 26.13 16.34 4.90
N LYS A 99 25.88 15.99 3.63
CA LYS A 99 24.51 15.77 3.11
C LYS A 99 23.78 14.61 3.79
N MET A 100 24.49 13.60 4.32
CA MET A 100 23.89 12.51 5.10
C MET A 100 23.65 12.85 6.57
N THR A 101 24.40 13.79 7.15
CA THR A 101 24.33 14.09 8.59
C THR A 101 23.61 15.39 8.94
N ASP A 102 23.55 16.35 8.01
CA ASP A 102 22.97 17.67 8.22
C ASP A 102 21.77 17.88 7.29
N GLY A 103 20.62 17.33 7.68
CA GLY A 103 19.39 17.38 6.90
C GLY A 103 18.75 18.78 6.88
N PHE A 104 18.22 19.20 5.72
CA PHE A 104 17.42 20.40 5.59
C PHE A 104 16.23 20.42 6.56
N ASN A 105 15.62 19.26 6.80
CA ASN A 105 14.48 19.09 7.69
C ASN A 105 14.79 19.38 9.17
N HIS A 106 16.07 19.44 9.53
CA HIS A 106 16.52 19.80 10.87
C HIS A 106 16.98 21.25 11.00
N ASN A 107 16.99 21.99 9.89
CA ASN A 107 17.34 23.39 9.91
C ASN A 107 16.24 24.19 10.62
N ALA A 108 16.61 25.16 11.46
CA ALA A 108 15.63 26.02 12.15
C ALA A 108 14.70 26.79 11.19
N CYS A 109 15.15 27.00 9.95
CA CYS A 109 14.40 27.66 8.89
C CYS A 109 13.42 26.74 8.15
N TRP A 110 13.48 25.43 8.39
CA TRP A 110 12.58 24.47 7.76
C TRP A 110 11.12 24.76 8.11
N THR A 111 10.81 24.91 9.39
CA THR A 111 9.45 25.14 9.89
C THR A 111 9.09 26.62 10.03
N ASN A 112 10.08 27.51 10.13
CA ASN A 112 9.89 28.95 10.27
C ASN A 112 10.84 29.76 9.37
N PRO A 113 10.63 29.69 8.03
CA PRO A 113 11.51 30.34 7.06
C PRO A 113 11.50 31.86 7.16
N SER A 114 10.43 32.46 7.68
CA SER A 114 10.30 33.92 7.86
C SER A 114 10.95 34.45 9.14
N SER A 115 11.57 33.60 9.97
CA SER A 115 12.23 34.08 11.18
C SER A 115 13.42 35.01 10.83
N PRO A 116 13.73 36.03 11.65
CA PRO A 116 14.79 37.00 11.34
C PRO A 116 16.16 36.37 11.06
N GLY A 117 16.49 35.26 11.75
CA GLY A 117 17.72 34.52 11.52
C GLY A 117 17.76 33.92 10.10
N CYS A 118 16.66 33.34 9.64
CA CYS A 118 16.56 32.66 8.35
C CYS A 118 16.65 33.60 7.16
N VAL A 119 15.96 34.75 7.25
CA VAL A 119 16.03 35.80 6.23
C VAL A 119 17.47 36.31 6.06
N SER A 120 18.26 36.35 7.14
CA SER A 120 19.65 36.82 7.08
C SER A 120 20.68 35.77 6.64
N THR A 121 20.37 34.46 6.74
CA THR A 121 21.36 33.38 6.52
C THR A 121 21.07 32.50 5.31
N LEU A 122 19.81 32.21 5.01
CA LEU A 122 19.41 31.31 3.92
C LEU A 122 18.81 32.06 2.73
N ASP A 123 18.22 33.25 2.94
CA ASP A 123 17.56 34.11 1.93
C ASP A 123 16.54 33.39 1.02
N VAL A 124 16.19 32.14 1.36
CA VAL A 124 15.22 31.29 0.66
C VAL A 124 14.38 30.55 1.68
N ASP A 125 13.10 30.38 1.35
CA ASP A 125 12.25 29.38 1.98
C ASP A 125 12.59 28.02 1.36
N LEU A 126 13.17 27.12 2.16
CA LEU A 126 13.63 25.81 1.69
C LEU A 126 12.48 24.97 1.14
N GLN A 127 11.33 24.97 1.81
CA GLN A 127 10.20 24.14 1.39
C GLN A 127 9.58 24.69 0.10
N ASP A 128 9.39 26.01 0.02
CA ASP A 128 8.90 26.67 -1.21
C ASP A 128 9.86 26.45 -2.38
N GLU A 129 11.17 26.58 -2.15
CA GLU A 129 12.16 26.41 -3.20
C GLU A 129 12.23 24.97 -3.71
N LEU A 130 12.18 23.98 -2.81
CA LEU A 130 12.08 22.57 -3.18
C LEU A 130 10.82 22.26 -3.99
N ASN A 131 9.71 22.92 -3.68
CA ASN A 131 8.42 22.72 -4.33
C ASN A 131 8.39 23.25 -5.78
N LYS A 132 9.22 24.26 -6.11
CA LYS A 132 9.34 24.78 -7.48
C LYS A 132 10.00 23.77 -8.39
N SER A 133 9.67 23.83 -9.68
CA SER A 133 10.33 23.04 -10.73
C SER A 133 11.84 23.22 -10.71
N GLY A 134 12.58 22.12 -10.62
CA GLY A 134 14.03 22.14 -10.61
C GLY A 134 14.66 20.79 -10.95
N ASN A 135 15.91 20.85 -11.43
CA ASN A 135 16.72 19.65 -11.70
C ASN A 135 17.42 19.21 -10.42
N ARG A 136 16.65 18.68 -9.47
CA ARG A 136 17.14 18.28 -8.15
C ARG A 136 17.24 16.77 -8.02
N SER A 137 18.31 16.34 -7.36
CA SER A 137 18.39 15.02 -6.73
C SER A 137 18.09 15.19 -5.26
N ASP A 138 17.37 14.25 -4.69
CA ASP A 138 17.08 14.15 -3.25
C ASP A 138 17.77 12.93 -2.62
N LEU A 139 17.96 13.02 -1.32
CA LEU A 139 18.59 12.02 -0.48
C LEU A 139 17.88 11.97 0.85
N ILE A 140 17.44 10.78 1.22
CA ILE A 140 17.09 10.44 2.59
C ILE A 140 18.21 9.56 3.17
N SER A 141 18.59 9.83 4.41
CA SER A 141 19.62 9.08 5.13
C SER A 141 19.18 8.89 6.57
N ALA A 142 19.57 7.75 7.16
CA ALA A 142 19.13 7.35 8.49
C ALA A 142 20.35 6.90 9.30
N GLY A 143 20.48 7.38 10.53
CA GLY A 143 21.62 7.09 11.39
C GLY A 143 21.69 8.00 12.61
N PRO A 144 22.76 7.95 13.42
CA PRO A 144 23.97 7.17 13.19
C PRO A 144 23.87 5.73 13.70
N PHE A 145 24.58 4.84 13.00
CA PHE A 145 24.96 3.53 13.49
C PHE A 145 26.36 3.65 14.11
N SER A 146 26.41 3.99 15.40
CA SER A 146 27.60 4.57 16.05
C SER A 146 28.79 3.61 16.22
N THR A 147 28.55 2.29 16.26
CA THR A 147 29.61 1.29 16.40
C THR A 147 29.39 0.14 15.43
N PHE A 148 30.25 0.05 14.42
CA PHE A 148 30.15 -0.97 13.38
C PHE A 148 31.50 -1.64 13.14
N ALA A 149 31.60 -2.91 13.53
CA ALA A 149 32.78 -3.74 13.43
C ALA A 149 32.64 -4.76 12.28
N PRO A 150 33.74 -5.37 11.80
CA PRO A 150 33.65 -6.45 10.82
C PRO A 150 32.74 -7.58 11.30
N GLY A 151 31.72 -7.92 10.51
CA GLY A 151 30.73 -8.94 10.83
C GLY A 151 29.43 -8.42 11.45
N ASP A 152 29.39 -7.15 11.89
CA ASP A 152 28.13 -6.52 12.25
C ASP A 152 27.21 -6.41 11.02
N THR A 153 25.90 -6.44 11.24
CA THR A 153 24.88 -6.32 10.20
C THR A 153 23.91 -5.19 10.58
N ILE A 154 23.43 -4.46 9.57
CA ILE A 154 22.34 -3.50 9.70
C ILE A 154 21.27 -3.91 8.73
N ASN A 155 20.04 -4.06 9.22
CA ASN A 155 18.87 -4.17 8.37
C ASN A 155 18.22 -2.80 8.27
N ILE A 156 17.96 -2.34 7.04
CA ILE A 156 17.33 -1.05 6.79
C ILE A 156 16.15 -1.29 5.86
N ALA A 157 14.99 -0.76 6.23
CA ALA A 157 13.77 -0.87 5.45
C ALA A 157 13.36 0.50 4.89
N PHE A 158 13.20 0.55 3.58
CA PHE A 158 12.57 1.66 2.87
C PHE A 158 11.37 1.16 2.08
N ALA A 159 10.33 1.98 1.99
CA ALA A 159 9.28 1.81 1.00
C ALA A 159 9.43 2.83 -0.12
N PHE A 160 9.24 2.39 -1.36
CA PHE A 160 8.98 3.26 -2.48
C PHE A 160 7.47 3.27 -2.74
N VAL A 161 6.86 4.44 -2.61
CA VAL A 161 5.42 4.62 -2.78
C VAL A 161 5.17 5.42 -4.05
N VAL A 162 4.24 4.96 -4.87
CA VAL A 162 3.78 5.67 -6.06
C VAL A 162 2.30 5.90 -5.90
N ALA A 163 1.87 7.15 -6.02
CA ALA A 163 0.48 7.52 -5.81
C ALA A 163 0.05 8.55 -6.85
N LYS A 164 -1.17 8.39 -7.36
CA LYS A 164 -1.79 9.43 -8.17
C LYS A 164 -2.03 10.66 -7.29
N LYS A 165 -1.84 11.84 -7.87
CA LYS A 165 -2.21 13.10 -7.23
C LYS A 165 -3.73 13.20 -7.15
N MET A 166 -4.26 13.67 -6.02
CA MET A 166 -5.70 13.86 -5.87
C MET A 166 -6.13 15.13 -6.60
N GLU A 167 -7.21 15.03 -7.37
CA GLU A 167 -7.78 16.15 -8.11
C GLU A 167 -8.56 17.10 -7.20
N ASP A 168 -8.25 18.39 -7.27
CA ASP A 168 -8.91 19.44 -6.50
C ASP A 168 -9.20 20.71 -7.31
N GLY A 169 -8.95 20.67 -8.63
CA GLY A 169 -9.15 21.78 -9.56
C GLY A 169 -8.06 22.86 -9.53
N ASN A 170 -7.04 22.72 -8.68
CA ASN A 170 -5.92 23.65 -8.63
C ASN A 170 -4.76 23.18 -9.54
N PRO A 171 -3.82 24.08 -9.91
CA PRO A 171 -2.65 23.71 -10.70
C PRO A 171 -1.83 22.58 -10.06
N ASN A 172 -1.28 21.69 -10.88
CA ASN A 172 -0.49 20.55 -10.43
C ASN A 172 0.76 20.99 -9.61
N ALA A 173 1.38 22.12 -9.98
CA ALA A 173 2.51 22.69 -9.25
C ALA A 173 2.20 23.09 -7.79
N GLN A 174 0.93 23.26 -7.39
CA GLN A 174 0.58 23.75 -6.06
C GLN A 174 0.98 22.79 -4.93
N ASN A 175 0.91 21.47 -5.17
CA ASN A 175 1.34 20.42 -4.23
C ASN A 175 0.73 20.54 -2.82
N ASN A 176 -0.55 20.91 -2.77
CA ASN A 176 -1.22 21.19 -1.51
C ASN A 176 -1.56 19.90 -0.73
N ALA A 177 -2.14 20.05 0.47
CA ALA A 177 -2.47 18.93 1.35
C ALA A 177 -3.47 17.94 0.72
N VAL A 178 -4.48 18.42 -0.01
CA VAL A 178 -5.48 17.57 -0.67
C VAL A 178 -4.81 16.74 -1.75
N GLN A 179 -4.06 17.41 -2.63
CA GLN A 179 -3.34 16.78 -3.73
C GLN A 179 -2.38 15.66 -3.25
N ARG A 180 -1.71 15.85 -2.10
CA ARG A 180 -0.80 14.86 -1.50
C ARG A 180 -1.52 13.73 -0.73
N GLY A 181 -2.84 13.81 -0.54
CA GLY A 181 -3.58 12.88 0.32
C GLY A 181 -3.29 11.40 0.01
N GLY A 182 -3.40 10.99 -1.25
CA GLY A 182 -3.11 9.61 -1.68
C GLY A 182 -1.68 9.16 -1.39
N LEU A 183 -0.69 10.03 -1.59
CA LEU A 183 0.72 9.74 -1.25
C LEU A 183 0.91 9.52 0.25
N LEU A 184 0.31 10.38 1.08
CA LEU A 184 0.41 10.26 2.54
C LEU A 184 -0.28 8.98 3.05
N SER A 185 -1.45 8.64 2.48
CA SER A 185 -2.14 7.39 2.79
C SER A 185 -1.31 6.17 2.42
N ALA A 186 -0.72 6.14 1.21
CA ALA A 186 0.15 5.05 0.77
C ALA A 186 1.41 4.91 1.64
N ALA A 187 2.05 6.02 2.02
CA ALA A 187 3.19 6.02 2.92
C ALA A 187 2.83 5.52 4.32
N ASN A 188 1.68 5.95 4.86
CA ASN A 188 1.18 5.47 6.14
C ASN A 188 0.87 3.97 6.12
N TRP A 189 0.30 3.48 5.02
CA TRP A 189 0.03 2.06 4.83
C TRP A 189 1.32 1.25 4.77
N ALA A 190 2.32 1.71 4.03
CA ALA A 190 3.64 1.08 3.99
C ALA A 190 4.30 1.02 5.39
N GLN A 191 4.18 2.09 6.17
CA GLN A 191 4.63 2.09 7.57
C GLN A 191 3.85 1.07 8.41
N THR A 192 2.53 1.02 8.28
CA THR A 192 1.68 0.09 9.06
C THR A 192 2.02 -1.36 8.73
N THR A 193 2.23 -1.69 7.44
CA THR A 193 2.71 -3.00 6.99
C THR A 193 4.06 -3.35 7.61
N TYR A 194 5.00 -2.41 7.64
CA TYR A 194 6.32 -2.62 8.24
C TYR A 194 6.25 -2.84 9.75
N ASN A 195 5.40 -2.08 10.45
CA ASN A 195 5.18 -2.24 11.89
C ASN A 195 4.76 -3.67 12.21
N GLY A 196 3.88 -4.25 11.39
CA GLY A 196 3.45 -5.64 11.52
C GLY A 196 2.78 -5.91 12.86
N GLU A 197 3.43 -6.70 13.71
CA GLU A 197 2.93 -7.00 15.06
C GLU A 197 3.12 -5.86 16.07
N ASP A 198 4.12 -5.01 15.87
CA ASP A 198 4.48 -3.87 16.74
C ASP A 198 3.50 -2.70 16.52
N GLY A 199 2.29 -2.85 17.06
CA GLY A 199 1.17 -1.96 16.78
C GLY A 199 1.34 -0.56 17.36
N ASN A 200 2.10 -0.43 18.45
CA ASN A 200 2.40 0.85 19.09
C ASN A 200 3.74 1.46 18.62
N PHE A 201 4.51 0.72 17.81
CA PHE A 201 5.77 1.14 17.20
C PHE A 201 6.87 1.48 18.22
N ASN A 202 6.95 0.73 19.31
CA ASN A 202 7.97 0.90 20.34
C ASN A 202 9.22 0.02 20.10
N GLY A 203 9.16 -0.91 19.13
CA GLY A 203 10.24 -1.84 18.82
C GLY A 203 10.43 -2.97 19.83
N ILE A 204 9.44 -3.23 20.68
CA ILE A 204 9.42 -4.23 21.75
C ILE A 204 8.20 -5.13 21.53
N LEU A 205 8.39 -6.45 21.59
CA LEU A 205 7.28 -7.40 21.48
C LEU A 205 6.42 -7.36 22.75
N ASP A 206 5.24 -6.72 22.69
CA ASP A 206 4.33 -6.60 23.82
C ASP A 206 3.42 -7.84 23.99
N PRO A 207 2.87 -8.10 25.19
CA PRO A 207 1.95 -9.20 25.41
C PRO A 207 0.73 -9.16 24.48
N GLY A 208 0.56 -10.21 23.67
CA GLY A 208 -0.55 -10.34 22.71
C GLY A 208 -0.23 -9.81 21.30
N GLU A 209 0.98 -9.29 21.06
CA GLU A 209 1.43 -8.91 19.72
C GLU A 209 1.97 -10.11 18.92
N ASP A 210 2.58 -11.10 19.60
CA ASP A 210 3.13 -12.33 19.01
C ASP A 210 2.02 -13.27 18.52
N LYS A 211 1.65 -13.17 17.24
CA LYS A 211 0.53 -13.92 16.67
C LYS A 211 0.92 -15.31 16.20
N ASP A 212 2.17 -15.49 15.79
CA ASP A 212 2.67 -16.78 15.29
C ASP A 212 3.45 -17.58 16.35
N GLY A 213 3.75 -16.98 17.49
CA GLY A 213 4.35 -17.63 18.66
C GLY A 213 5.85 -17.84 18.54
N ASP A 214 6.54 -17.09 17.66
CA ASP A 214 7.97 -17.23 17.42
C ASP A 214 8.85 -16.45 18.41
N GLY A 215 8.23 -15.61 19.26
CA GLY A 215 8.89 -14.81 20.28
C GLY A 215 9.65 -13.59 19.73
N ARG A 216 9.35 -13.13 18.52
CA ARG A 216 9.92 -11.94 17.88
C ARG A 216 8.82 -11.08 17.24
N ILE A 217 9.12 -9.81 16.97
CA ILE A 217 8.21 -8.96 16.18
C ILE A 217 8.28 -9.41 14.73
N THR A 218 7.15 -9.88 14.20
CA THR A 218 6.99 -10.09 12.76
C THR A 218 6.67 -8.77 12.06
N ARG A 219 7.60 -8.32 11.22
CA ARG A 219 7.46 -7.14 10.34
C ARG A 219 6.93 -7.54 8.96
N PHE A 220 6.47 -6.56 8.19
CA PHE A 220 5.99 -6.74 6.81
C PHE A 220 4.75 -7.63 6.69
N ILE A 221 3.76 -7.40 7.55
CA ILE A 221 2.47 -8.07 7.44
C ILE A 221 1.61 -7.27 6.47
N LEU A 222 1.17 -7.89 5.39
CA LEU A 222 0.24 -7.27 4.44
C LEU A 222 -1.20 -7.50 4.88
N PRO A 223 -2.14 -6.64 4.47
CA PRO A 223 -3.55 -6.95 4.56
C PRO A 223 -3.85 -8.28 3.87
N THR A 224 -4.81 -9.00 4.41
CA THR A 224 -5.21 -10.30 3.87
C THR A 224 -6.68 -10.27 3.55
N PRO A 225 -7.11 -10.89 2.42
CA PRO A 225 -8.53 -11.00 2.15
C PRO A 225 -9.26 -11.69 3.30
N PRO A 226 -10.59 -11.53 3.41
CA PRO A 226 -11.37 -12.25 4.41
C PRO A 226 -11.15 -13.76 4.31
N SER A 227 -11.32 -14.46 5.44
CA SER A 227 -11.18 -15.92 5.49
C SER A 227 -12.03 -16.60 4.42
N ILE A 228 -11.50 -17.66 3.80
CA ILE A 228 -12.24 -18.44 2.79
C ILE A 228 -13.53 -19.00 3.43
N PRO A 229 -14.72 -18.79 2.83
CA PRO A 229 -15.96 -19.32 3.38
C PRO A 229 -15.95 -20.85 3.37
N TYR A 230 -16.29 -21.49 4.48
CA TYR A 230 -16.50 -22.94 4.47
C TYR A 230 -17.69 -23.26 3.56
N SER A 231 -17.45 -24.02 2.50
CA SER A 231 -18.43 -24.26 1.46
C SER A 231 -18.71 -25.75 1.25
N ARG A 232 -19.87 -26.04 0.67
CA ARG A 232 -20.29 -27.40 0.29
C ARG A 232 -21.24 -27.34 -0.89
N VAL A 233 -21.07 -28.23 -1.85
CA VAL A 233 -21.95 -28.33 -3.03
C VAL A 233 -22.81 -29.59 -2.94
N GLU A 234 -24.10 -29.44 -3.22
CA GLU A 234 -25.04 -30.55 -3.36
C GLU A 234 -25.61 -30.55 -4.79
N ALA A 235 -25.45 -31.67 -5.48
CA ALA A 235 -26.03 -31.86 -6.81
C ALA A 235 -27.55 -32.11 -6.71
N GLY A 236 -28.31 -31.49 -7.60
CA GLY A 236 -29.74 -31.69 -7.74
C GLY A 236 -30.12 -32.10 -9.16
N GLU A 237 -31.40 -32.40 -9.38
CA GLU A 237 -31.90 -32.58 -10.75
C GLU A 237 -31.78 -31.24 -11.49
N ASN A 238 -31.07 -31.26 -12.61
CA ASN A 238 -30.78 -30.11 -13.47
C ASN A 238 -30.22 -28.88 -12.74
N SER A 239 -29.50 -29.08 -11.64
CA SER A 239 -28.99 -27.98 -10.82
C SER A 239 -27.87 -28.42 -9.90
N ALA A 240 -27.12 -27.46 -9.38
CA ALA A 240 -26.20 -27.65 -8.28
C ALA A 240 -26.38 -26.49 -7.30
N THR A 241 -26.41 -26.77 -6.00
CA THR A 241 -26.53 -25.74 -4.96
C THR A 241 -25.25 -25.69 -4.15
N ILE A 242 -24.57 -24.54 -4.16
CA ILE A 242 -23.46 -24.26 -3.24
C ILE A 242 -24.02 -23.62 -1.97
N TYR A 243 -23.63 -24.16 -0.82
CA TYR A 243 -23.92 -23.66 0.51
C TYR A 243 -22.63 -23.12 1.13
N TRP A 244 -22.70 -22.02 1.90
CA TRP A 244 -21.53 -21.54 2.64
C TRP A 244 -21.84 -20.93 4.00
N ALA A 245 -20.85 -20.98 4.88
CA ALA A 245 -20.88 -20.43 6.23
C ALA A 245 -20.53 -18.94 6.25
N ASN A 246 -20.86 -18.27 7.35
CA ASN A 246 -20.58 -16.85 7.59
C ASN A 246 -19.18 -16.55 8.18
N ASN A 247 -18.27 -17.52 8.25
CA ASN A 247 -16.97 -17.36 8.93
C ASN A 247 -16.10 -16.23 8.35
N SER A 248 -16.27 -15.90 7.06
CA SER A 248 -15.59 -14.78 6.42
C SER A 248 -16.10 -13.41 6.90
N VAL A 249 -17.37 -13.32 7.31
CA VAL A 249 -18.04 -12.06 7.71
C VAL A 249 -17.43 -11.49 8.99
N THR A 250 -16.92 -12.36 9.86
CA THR A 250 -16.28 -11.99 11.13
C THR A 250 -14.76 -11.95 11.05
N SER A 251 -14.19 -12.17 9.85
CA SER A 251 -12.75 -12.10 9.60
C SER A 251 -12.21 -10.72 9.97
N VAL A 252 -11.08 -10.68 10.67
CA VAL A 252 -10.43 -9.44 11.08
C VAL A 252 -9.13 -9.30 10.30
N ASP A 253 -8.96 -8.20 9.58
CA ASP A 253 -7.72 -7.93 8.86
C ASP A 253 -6.55 -7.79 9.86
N PRO A 254 -5.43 -8.50 9.65
CA PRO A 254 -4.33 -8.57 10.61
C PRO A 254 -3.64 -7.23 10.85
N ILE A 255 -3.78 -6.28 9.92
CA ILE A 255 -3.16 -4.95 9.95
C ILE A 255 -4.12 -3.90 10.48
N SER A 256 -5.26 -3.71 9.81
CA SER A 256 -6.24 -2.68 10.16
C SER A 256 -6.96 -3.00 11.48
N LYS A 257 -6.96 -4.27 11.92
CA LYS A 257 -7.72 -4.80 13.06
C LYS A 257 -9.23 -4.60 12.92
N LYS A 258 -9.72 -4.33 11.72
CA LYS A 258 -11.14 -4.13 11.43
C LYS A 258 -11.73 -5.39 10.82
N GLN A 259 -13.03 -5.57 11.05
CA GLN A 259 -13.85 -6.45 10.24
C GLN A 259 -14.30 -5.64 9.03
N ASP A 260 -13.64 -5.86 7.90
CA ASP A 260 -13.79 -5.11 6.66
C ASP A 260 -14.34 -5.96 5.50
N PHE A 261 -14.91 -7.12 5.82
CA PHE A 261 -15.71 -7.92 4.88
C PHE A 261 -16.73 -7.05 4.13
N GLU A 262 -16.80 -7.22 2.81
CA GLU A 262 -17.75 -6.52 1.95
C GLU A 262 -18.76 -7.48 1.33
N GLY A 263 -18.31 -8.61 0.77
CA GLY A 263 -19.20 -9.46 0.00
C GLY A 263 -18.67 -10.84 -0.36
N PHE A 264 -19.48 -11.55 -1.15
CA PHE A 264 -19.20 -12.87 -1.69
C PHE A 264 -19.28 -12.86 -3.22
N ASN A 265 -18.35 -13.56 -3.86
CA ASN A 265 -18.45 -13.91 -5.28
C ASN A 265 -18.67 -15.42 -5.41
N VAL A 266 -19.53 -15.81 -6.35
CA VAL A 266 -19.79 -17.20 -6.70
C VAL A 266 -19.28 -17.44 -8.10
N TYR A 267 -18.47 -18.48 -8.25
CA TYR A 267 -17.87 -18.90 -9.51
C TYR A 267 -18.37 -20.28 -9.90
N ALA A 268 -18.51 -20.50 -11.19
CA ALA A 268 -18.75 -21.82 -11.74
C ALA A 268 -18.07 -22.00 -13.10
N THR A 269 -17.73 -23.25 -13.41
CA THR A 269 -17.21 -23.62 -14.72
C THR A 269 -18.33 -23.74 -15.75
N SER A 270 -17.99 -23.53 -17.02
CA SER A 270 -18.88 -23.88 -18.12
C SER A 270 -19.07 -25.42 -18.22
N THR A 271 -20.21 -25.85 -18.77
CA THR A 271 -20.46 -27.28 -19.01
C THR A 271 -19.41 -27.86 -19.94
N GLY A 272 -18.79 -28.97 -19.53
CA GLY A 272 -17.80 -29.68 -20.36
C GLY A 272 -16.41 -29.06 -20.33
N PHE A 273 -16.11 -28.20 -19.34
CA PHE A 273 -14.76 -27.69 -19.09
C PHE A 273 -13.71 -28.81 -18.93
N ASP A 274 -14.15 -30.00 -18.52
CA ASP A 274 -13.33 -31.18 -18.29
C ASP A 274 -13.23 -32.13 -19.50
N VAL A 275 -13.90 -31.83 -20.62
CA VAL A 275 -14.01 -32.75 -21.76
C VAL A 275 -12.94 -32.53 -22.83
N PHE A 276 -12.40 -31.31 -22.97
CA PHE A 276 -11.42 -30.97 -24.00
C PHE A 276 -10.16 -30.36 -23.40
N GLY A 277 -9.01 -31.01 -23.62
CA GLY A 277 -7.72 -30.53 -23.13
C GLY A 277 -7.43 -30.92 -21.67
N THR A 278 -6.43 -30.28 -21.07
CA THR A 278 -6.14 -30.42 -19.64
C THR A 278 -6.85 -29.27 -18.92
N PRO A 279 -7.83 -29.54 -18.04
CA PRO A 279 -8.63 -28.50 -17.41
C PRO A 279 -7.75 -27.58 -16.56
N ASN A 280 -7.98 -26.27 -16.69
CA ASN A 280 -7.32 -25.25 -15.87
C ASN A 280 -8.38 -24.48 -15.10
N LEU A 281 -8.73 -24.99 -13.91
CA LEU A 281 -9.78 -24.40 -13.07
C LEU A 281 -9.58 -22.90 -12.80
N ALA A 282 -8.35 -22.39 -12.82
CA ALA A 282 -8.07 -20.98 -12.60
C ALA A 282 -8.64 -20.10 -13.73
N GLU A 283 -8.64 -20.64 -14.96
CA GLU A 283 -9.13 -19.98 -16.17
C GLU A 283 -10.58 -20.40 -16.49
N ASP A 284 -10.99 -21.60 -16.08
CA ASP A 284 -12.32 -22.15 -16.38
C ASP A 284 -13.42 -21.63 -15.45
N LEU A 285 -13.07 -21.14 -14.26
CA LEU A 285 -14.03 -20.55 -13.31
C LEU A 285 -14.43 -19.15 -13.77
N SER A 286 -15.74 -18.96 -13.99
CA SER A 286 -16.33 -17.67 -14.36
C SER A 286 -17.23 -17.15 -13.24
N LEU A 287 -17.23 -15.83 -13.02
CA LEU A 287 -18.11 -15.19 -12.05
C LEU A 287 -19.57 -15.33 -12.50
N VAL A 288 -20.39 -16.01 -11.71
CA VAL A 288 -21.83 -16.22 -12.01
C VAL A 288 -22.75 -15.38 -11.14
N ALA A 289 -22.30 -14.98 -9.95
CA ALA A 289 -23.02 -14.07 -9.09
C ALA A 289 -22.07 -13.34 -8.13
N SER A 290 -22.43 -12.13 -7.72
CA SER A 290 -21.72 -11.33 -6.73
C SER A 290 -22.75 -10.69 -5.80
N PHE A 291 -22.49 -10.75 -4.49
CA PHE A 291 -23.36 -10.20 -3.46
C PHE A 291 -22.55 -9.39 -2.46
N ASP A 292 -22.99 -8.19 -2.12
CA ASP A 292 -22.23 -7.28 -1.27
C ASP A 292 -23.10 -6.53 -0.25
N SER A 293 -22.43 -5.82 0.65
CA SER A 293 -23.09 -5.11 1.74
C SER A 293 -23.86 -3.90 1.22
N ILE A 294 -24.89 -3.47 1.95
CA ILE A 294 -25.74 -2.35 1.55
C ILE A 294 -25.45 -1.10 2.37
N GLY A 295 -25.68 0.06 1.76
CA GLY A 295 -25.65 1.37 2.44
C GLY A 295 -24.24 1.90 2.64
N ASN A 296 -23.32 1.58 1.73
CA ASN A 296 -21.95 2.07 1.74
C ASN A 296 -21.51 2.50 0.33
N ASP A 297 -20.33 3.10 0.21
CA ASP A 297 -19.79 3.58 -1.08
C ASP A 297 -19.06 2.47 -1.87
N TYR A 298 -19.14 1.21 -1.44
CA TYR A 298 -18.41 0.08 -1.99
C TYR A 298 -19.35 -0.81 -2.85
N GLY A 299 -18.79 -1.41 -3.89
CA GLY A 299 -19.48 -2.41 -4.71
C GLY A 299 -20.80 -1.96 -5.35
N MET A 300 -21.71 -2.92 -5.53
CA MET A 300 -23.03 -2.82 -6.17
C MET A 300 -24.18 -2.57 -5.18
N ASN A 301 -23.96 -2.70 -3.87
CA ASN A 301 -24.97 -2.55 -2.82
C ASN A 301 -26.23 -3.41 -3.01
N ASN A 302 -26.08 -4.67 -3.41
CA ASN A 302 -27.20 -5.54 -3.77
C ASN A 302 -27.71 -6.44 -2.63
N GLY A 303 -26.95 -6.55 -1.53
CA GLY A 303 -27.34 -7.25 -0.31
C GLY A 303 -27.35 -8.78 -0.42
N PHE A 304 -27.39 -9.41 0.75
CA PHE A 304 -27.35 -10.88 0.86
C PHE A 304 -28.72 -11.56 0.89
N ALA A 305 -29.82 -10.80 0.83
CA ALA A 305 -31.17 -11.36 0.92
C ALA A 305 -31.47 -12.47 -0.12
N PRO A 306 -30.98 -12.39 -1.38
CA PRO A 306 -31.22 -13.45 -2.38
C PRO A 306 -30.57 -14.80 -2.04
N VAL A 307 -29.51 -14.80 -1.22
CA VAL A 307 -28.71 -15.98 -0.92
C VAL A 307 -28.79 -16.40 0.55
N LYS A 308 -29.32 -15.57 1.44
CA LYS A 308 -29.43 -15.88 2.86
C LYS A 308 -30.55 -16.88 3.12
N LEU A 309 -30.23 -17.96 3.82
CA LEU A 309 -31.21 -18.97 4.22
C LEU A 309 -32.09 -18.44 5.36
N LEU A 310 -33.39 -18.73 5.29
CA LEU A 310 -34.33 -18.44 6.39
C LEU A 310 -34.00 -19.24 7.65
N THR A 311 -33.45 -20.43 7.47
CA THR A 311 -32.96 -21.30 8.54
C THR A 311 -31.61 -21.84 8.11
N PRO A 312 -30.53 -21.56 8.85
CA PRO A 312 -29.22 -22.10 8.54
C PRO A 312 -29.26 -23.63 8.39
N LYS A 313 -28.52 -24.15 7.42
CA LYS A 313 -28.47 -25.58 7.11
C LYS A 313 -27.27 -26.21 7.81
N VAL A 314 -27.46 -27.42 8.34
CA VAL A 314 -26.38 -28.28 8.83
C VAL A 314 -26.52 -29.62 8.13
N PHE A 315 -25.43 -30.16 7.61
CA PHE A 315 -25.42 -31.43 6.91
C PHE A 315 -25.12 -32.58 7.87
N GLU A 316 -25.56 -33.79 7.51
CA GLU A 316 -25.27 -34.98 8.29
C GLU A 316 -23.75 -35.21 8.33
N ASN A 317 -23.22 -35.45 9.54
CA ASN A 317 -21.78 -35.59 9.82
C ASN A 317 -20.94 -34.34 9.50
N ASP A 318 -21.57 -33.17 9.44
CA ASP A 318 -20.90 -31.89 9.29
C ASP A 318 -21.15 -31.00 10.51
N THR A 319 -20.11 -30.33 10.99
CA THR A 319 -20.21 -29.39 12.11
C THR A 319 -20.38 -27.95 11.65
N VAL A 320 -20.24 -27.69 10.34
CA VAL A 320 -20.37 -26.36 9.75
C VAL A 320 -21.85 -25.96 9.67
N ILE A 321 -22.13 -24.73 10.09
CA ILE A 321 -23.45 -24.10 9.93
C ILE A 321 -23.39 -23.25 8.66
N TYR A 322 -24.26 -23.57 7.71
CA TYR A 322 -24.34 -22.89 6.43
C TYR A 322 -25.46 -21.85 6.47
N ASP A 323 -25.11 -20.58 6.35
CA ASP A 323 -26.04 -19.44 6.43
C ASP A 323 -26.59 -19.02 5.07
N TYR A 324 -25.86 -19.36 4.00
CA TYR A 324 -26.14 -18.90 2.65
C TYR A 324 -26.18 -20.06 1.66
N ALA A 325 -26.90 -19.87 0.55
CA ALA A 325 -26.95 -20.81 -0.55
C ALA A 325 -27.20 -20.10 -1.89
N TYR A 326 -26.65 -20.67 -2.96
CA TYR A 326 -26.90 -20.26 -4.34
C TYR A 326 -27.09 -21.50 -5.21
N THR A 327 -28.21 -21.55 -5.94
CA THR A 327 -28.52 -22.64 -6.86
C THR A 327 -28.19 -22.22 -8.28
N LEU A 328 -27.23 -22.91 -8.89
CA LEU A 328 -26.94 -22.80 -10.31
C LEU A 328 -27.90 -23.71 -11.10
N SER A 329 -28.72 -23.11 -11.95
CA SER A 329 -29.72 -23.79 -12.76
C SER A 329 -30.05 -22.96 -14.00
N PRO A 330 -30.37 -23.59 -15.15
CA PRO A 330 -30.37 -25.04 -15.39
C PRO A 330 -28.96 -25.60 -15.66
N LEU A 331 -28.71 -26.85 -15.24
CA LEU A 331 -27.53 -27.63 -15.57
C LEU A 331 -27.91 -28.96 -16.25
N PRO A 332 -27.11 -29.47 -17.20
CA PRO A 332 -27.36 -30.78 -17.79
C PRO A 332 -26.95 -31.91 -16.82
N ASN A 333 -27.82 -32.88 -16.63
CA ASN A 333 -27.54 -34.04 -15.78
C ASN A 333 -26.38 -34.87 -16.38
N GLY A 334 -25.50 -35.38 -15.50
CA GLY A 334 -24.38 -36.23 -15.88
C GLY A 334 -23.12 -35.49 -16.35
N TRP A 335 -23.11 -34.15 -16.33
CA TRP A 335 -21.94 -33.33 -16.60
C TRP A 335 -21.32 -32.81 -15.30
N GLN A 336 -19.98 -32.71 -15.26
CA GLN A 336 -19.28 -32.11 -14.14
C GLN A 336 -19.36 -30.58 -14.21
N THR A 337 -19.52 -29.95 -13.04
CA THR A 337 -19.51 -28.51 -12.88
C THR A 337 -18.72 -28.21 -11.61
N ALA A 338 -17.61 -27.50 -11.72
CA ALA A 338 -16.93 -27.00 -10.54
C ALA A 338 -17.58 -25.69 -10.08
N MET A 339 -17.79 -25.55 -8.78
CA MET A 339 -18.29 -24.32 -8.16
C MET A 339 -17.34 -23.87 -7.05
N ALA A 340 -17.23 -22.56 -6.86
CA ALA A 340 -16.49 -21.96 -5.75
C ALA A 340 -17.25 -20.75 -5.22
N VAL A 341 -17.02 -20.44 -3.95
CA VAL A 341 -17.43 -19.17 -3.35
C VAL A 341 -16.22 -18.53 -2.70
N THR A 342 -16.10 -17.22 -2.83
CA THR A 342 -15.02 -16.43 -2.22
C THR A 342 -15.66 -15.31 -1.42
N ALA A 343 -14.92 -14.81 -0.45
CA ALA A 343 -15.21 -13.56 0.24
C ALA A 343 -14.19 -12.48 -0.15
N PHE A 344 -14.64 -11.24 -0.20
CA PHE A 344 -13.80 -10.06 -0.48
C PHE A 344 -14.06 -8.92 0.51
N ASP A 345 -13.05 -8.10 0.74
CA ASP A 345 -13.12 -6.94 1.64
C ASP A 345 -13.50 -5.64 0.90
N LYS A 346 -13.60 -4.53 1.63
CA LYS A 346 -13.94 -3.21 1.06
C LYS A 346 -12.81 -2.58 0.25
N GLY A 347 -11.57 -3.04 0.40
CA GLY A 347 -10.40 -2.21 0.09
C GLY A 347 -10.44 -0.87 0.82
N ASP A 348 -9.86 0.17 0.22
CA ASP A 348 -9.95 1.55 0.73
C ASP A 348 -9.97 2.56 -0.42
N LEU A 349 -11.15 3.12 -0.70
CA LEU A 349 -11.38 4.10 -1.75
C LEU A 349 -10.57 5.39 -1.57
N ASN A 350 -10.19 5.76 -0.33
CA ASN A 350 -9.43 6.98 -0.08
C ASN A 350 -7.95 6.84 -0.45
N SER A 351 -7.40 5.64 -0.29
CA SER A 351 -6.03 5.32 -0.69
C SER A 351 -5.94 4.70 -2.09
N GLY A 352 -7.07 4.31 -2.67
CA GLY A 352 -7.12 3.57 -3.94
C GLY A 352 -6.69 2.11 -3.78
N LEU A 353 -6.72 1.57 -2.56
CA LEU A 353 -6.46 0.16 -2.32
C LEU A 353 -7.66 -0.64 -2.86
N GLU A 354 -7.38 -1.50 -3.83
CA GLU A 354 -8.37 -2.42 -4.37
C GLU A 354 -8.80 -3.45 -3.33
N SER A 355 -10.03 -3.93 -3.48
CA SER A 355 -10.57 -5.01 -2.66
C SER A 355 -9.73 -6.28 -2.82
N LEU A 356 -9.39 -6.92 -1.70
CA LEU A 356 -8.75 -8.23 -1.71
C LEU A 356 -9.79 -9.33 -1.62
N GLU A 357 -9.62 -10.34 -2.47
CA GLU A 357 -10.51 -11.49 -2.56
C GLU A 357 -9.79 -12.79 -2.18
N SER A 358 -10.47 -13.65 -1.43
CA SER A 358 -9.98 -14.97 -1.05
C SER A 358 -9.93 -15.93 -2.24
N SER A 359 -9.03 -16.92 -2.20
CA SER A 359 -8.77 -17.78 -3.35
C SER A 359 -9.96 -18.68 -3.73
N ALA A 360 -10.47 -18.53 -4.95
CA ALA A 360 -11.51 -19.43 -5.51
C ALA A 360 -11.01 -20.87 -5.66
N LEU A 361 -9.75 -21.06 -6.05
CA LEU A 361 -9.14 -22.39 -6.21
C LEU A 361 -9.03 -23.16 -4.90
N ALA A 362 -8.79 -22.45 -3.79
CA ALA A 362 -8.73 -23.06 -2.47
C ALA A 362 -10.12 -23.51 -1.96
N ASN A 363 -11.21 -23.02 -2.58
CA ASN A 363 -12.58 -23.33 -2.19
C ASN A 363 -13.41 -24.04 -3.27
N VAL A 364 -12.74 -24.54 -4.31
CA VAL A 364 -13.43 -25.18 -5.44
C VAL A 364 -13.88 -26.59 -5.08
N THR A 365 -15.15 -26.89 -5.35
CA THR A 365 -15.72 -28.24 -5.27
C THR A 365 -16.15 -28.66 -6.68
N ARG A 366 -15.83 -29.89 -7.07
CA ARG A 366 -16.16 -30.48 -8.37
C ARG A 366 -17.33 -31.45 -8.30
#